data_AF-A0A4R2BES6-F1
#
_entry.id   AF-A0A4R2BES6-F1
#
_cell.length_a   1.000
_cell.length_b   1.000
_cell.length_c   1.000
_cell.angle_alpha   90.00
_cell.angle_beta   90.00
_cell.angle_gamma   90.00
#
_symmetry.space_group_name_H-M   'P 1'
#
loop_
_entity.id
_entity.type
_entity.pdbx_description
1 polymer ?
#
loop_
_entity_poly.entity_id
_entity_poly.type
_entity_poly.pdbx_seq_one_letter_code
_entity_poly.pdbx_strand_id
1 'polypeptide(L)'
;MEEISKDVPGYKGLYEITKSGRIFSVKRQRFMTRCNDEYGFHIVKLSKDGKGKNHNVFNLWREVFKDVSEVEFKGAKKAIYR
;
A
#
# COMPACT_ATOMS: atom_id res chain seq x y z
N MET A 1 12.54 -10.09 11.94
CA MET A 1 11.60 -10.67 10.95
C MET A 1 11.58 -9.70 9.78
N GLU A 2 12.15 -10.10 8.65
CA GLU A 2 12.09 -9.32 7.41
C GLU A 2 10.67 -9.42 6.86
N GLU A 3 10.00 -8.29 6.73
CA GLU A 3 8.70 -8.25 6.09
C GLU A 3 8.91 -8.22 4.57
N ILE A 4 8.25 -9.12 3.84
CA ILE A 4 8.35 -9.16 2.38
C ILE A 4 7.66 -7.93 1.81
N SER A 5 8.41 -7.07 1.11
CA SER A 5 7.90 -5.99 0.26
C SER A 5 8.07 -6.34 -1.22
N LYS A 6 7.17 -5.80 -2.05
CA LYS A 6 7.22 -5.91 -3.51
C LYS A 6 6.83 -4.58 -4.13
N ASP A 7 7.37 -4.27 -5.31
CA ASP A 7 7.01 -3.07 -6.07
C ASP A 7 5.52 -3.02 -6.40
N VAL A 8 4.94 -1.82 -6.33
CA VAL A 8 3.56 -1.57 -6.74
C VAL A 8 3.47 -1.51 -8.29
N PRO A 9 2.58 -2.30 -8.93
CA PRO A 9 2.34 -2.24 -10.37
C PRO A 9 2.03 -0.83 -10.85
N GLY A 10 2.70 -0.40 -11.93
CA GLY A 10 2.61 0.97 -12.46
C GLY A 10 3.48 2.01 -11.74
N TYR A 11 4.01 1.67 -10.57
CA TYR A 11 4.79 2.54 -9.68
C TYR A 11 6.14 1.92 -9.25
N LYS A 12 6.67 0.97 -10.04
CA LYS A 12 7.96 0.31 -9.79
C LYS A 12 9.08 1.32 -9.51
N GLY A 13 9.86 1.09 -8.46
CA GLY A 13 10.94 1.97 -8.01
C GLY A 13 10.50 3.29 -7.35
N LEU A 14 9.20 3.55 -7.24
CA LEU A 14 8.65 4.72 -6.53
C LEU A 14 7.98 4.32 -5.23
N TYR A 15 7.21 3.23 -5.28
CA TYR A 15 6.44 2.71 -4.16
C TYR A 15 6.49 1.19 -4.11
N GLU A 16 6.64 0.68 -2.90
CA GLU A 16 6.56 -0.74 -2.58
C GLU A 16 5.39 -0.98 -1.64
N ILE A 17 4.87 -2.20 -1.63
CA ILE A 17 3.84 -2.65 -0.70
C ILE A 17 4.30 -3.92 -0.01
N THR A 18 4.08 -3.97 1.30
CA THR A 18 4.45 -5.12 2.12
C THR A 18 3.34 -6.17 2.16
N LYS A 19 3.68 -7.40 2.52
CA LYS A 19 2.72 -8.50 2.66
C LYS A 19 1.61 -8.18 3.67
N SER A 20 1.87 -7.34 4.67
CA SER A 20 0.84 -6.89 5.62
C SER A 20 -0.05 -5.76 5.10
N GLY A 21 0.30 -5.13 3.97
CA GLY A 21 -0.46 -4.04 3.36
C GLY A 21 0.09 -2.63 3.61
N ARG A 22 1.32 -2.49 4.14
CA ARG A 22 1.95 -1.18 4.34
C ARG A 22 2.58 -0.71 3.04
N ILE A 23 2.45 0.58 2.73
CA ILE A 23 3.06 1.16 1.53
C ILE A 23 4.33 1.89 1.91
N PHE A 24 5.45 1.49 1.33
CA PHE A 24 6.73 2.15 1.47
C PHE A 24 6.96 3.09 0.30
N SER A 25 7.33 4.33 0.59
CA SER A 25 7.73 5.30 -0.43
C SER A 25 9.25 5.26 -0.57
N VAL A 26 9.74 4.71 -1.68
CA VAL A 26 11.18 4.60 -1.98
C VAL A 26 11.83 5.99 -2.03
N LYS A 27 11.14 6.95 -2.65
CA LYS A 27 11.60 8.35 -2.74
C LYS A 27 11.76 9.02 -1.37
N ARG A 28 10.90 8.70 -0.39
CA ARG A 28 10.90 9.31 0.94
C ARG A 28 11.53 8.42 2.01
N GLN A 29 11.96 7.21 1.63
CA GLN A 29 12.53 6.18 2.52
C GLN A 29 11.70 5.97 3.79
N ARG A 30 10.36 5.96 3.66
CA ARG A 30 9.45 5.80 4.81
C ARG A 30 8.14 5.12 4.43
N PHE A 31 7.54 4.45 5.41
CA PHE A 31 6.17 3.96 5.30
C PHE A 31 5.19 5.13 5.27
N MET A 32 4.20 5.03 4.39
CA MET A 32 3.05 5.91 4.40
C MET A 32 2.16 5.48 5.56
N THR A 33 1.83 6.45 6.44
CA THR A 33 0.90 6.30 7.57
C THR A 33 -0.17 7.41 7.46
N ARG A 34 -1.43 7.11 7.78
CA ARG A 34 -2.51 8.12 7.80
C ARG A 34 -2.94 8.29 9.24
N CYS A 35 -2.82 9.50 9.78
CA CYS A 35 -3.22 9.82 11.17
C CYS A 35 -2.68 8.80 12.19
N ASN A 36 -1.39 8.44 12.08
CA ASN A 36 -0.72 7.43 12.92
C ASN A 36 -1.23 5.99 12.79
N ASP A 37 -2.14 5.71 11.84
CA ASP A 37 -2.53 4.35 11.51
C ASP A 37 -1.70 3.86 10.30
N GLU A 38 -0.84 2.87 10.55
CA GLU A 38 -0.02 2.21 9.53
C GLU A 38 -0.86 1.36 8.56
N TYR A 39 -2.03 0.92 9.01
CA TYR A 39 -2.92 -0.01 8.31
C TYR A 39 -4.25 0.65 7.90
N GLY A 40 -4.56 1.85 8.41
CA GLY A 40 -5.81 2.59 8.20
C GLY A 40 -6.02 3.14 6.78
N PHE A 41 -5.16 2.78 5.82
CA PHE A 41 -5.37 3.16 4.43
C PHE A 41 -6.36 2.24 3.75
N HIS A 42 -7.57 2.74 3.57
CA HIS A 42 -8.42 2.22 2.51
C HIS A 42 -7.96 2.73 1.13
N ILE A 43 -7.53 4.00 1.08
CA ILE A 43 -7.12 4.69 -0.15
C ILE A 43 -5.77 5.39 0.10
N VAL A 44 -4.82 5.15 -0.80
CA VAL A 44 -3.52 5.83 -0.86
C VAL A 44 -3.48 6.76 -2.08
N LYS A 45 -2.85 7.91 -1.93
CA LYS A 45 -2.53 8.79 -3.07
C LYS A 45 -1.10 8.51 -3.53
N LEU A 46 -0.96 7.86 -4.68
CA LEU A 46 0.34 7.61 -5.31
C LEU A 46 0.59 8.65 -6.40
N SER A 47 1.79 9.22 -6.42
CA SER A 47 2.17 10.23 -7.41
C SER A 47 3.24 9.68 -8.36
N LYS A 48 2.98 9.80 -9.65
CA LYS A 48 3.94 9.45 -10.71
C LYS A 48 3.90 10.56 -11.76
N ASP A 49 5.07 11.00 -12.21
CA ASP A 49 5.22 12.03 -13.25
C ASP A 49 4.44 13.33 -12.94
N GLY A 50 4.43 13.73 -11.67
CA GLY A 50 3.70 14.93 -11.21
C GLY A 50 2.18 14.75 -11.06
N LYS A 51 1.61 13.60 -11.42
CA LYS A 51 0.18 13.30 -11.30
C LYS A 51 -0.09 12.35 -10.12
N GLY A 52 -0.83 12.86 -9.14
CA GLY A 52 -1.28 12.08 -7.99
C GLY A 52 -2.64 11.44 -8.24
N LYS A 53 -2.73 10.11 -8.17
CA LYS A 53 -3.98 9.36 -8.29
C LYS A 53 -4.28 8.60 -7.00
N ASN A 54 -5.55 8.52 -6.64
CA ASN A 54 -6.03 7.75 -5.51
C ASN A 54 -6.21 6.29 -5.94
N HIS A 55 -5.63 5.38 -5.17
CA HIS A 55 -5.69 3.94 -5.38
C HIS A 55 -6.18 3.26 -4.11
N ASN A 56 -6.99 2.22 -4.27
CA ASN A 56 -7.36 1.36 -3.16
C ASN A 56 -6.15 0.47 -2.80
N VAL A 57 -5.73 0.51 -1.53
CA VAL A 57 -4.54 -0.22 -1.07
C VAL A 57 -4.74 -1.73 -1.16
N PHE A 58 -5.93 -2.21 -0.80
CA PHE A 58 -6.26 -3.62 -0.88
C PHE A 58 -6.20 -4.13 -2.32
N ASN A 59 -6.70 -3.36 -3.29
CA ASN A 59 -6.59 -3.75 -4.70
C ASN A 59 -5.14 -3.83 -5.18
N LEU A 60 -4.31 -2.83 -4.83
CA LEU A 60 -2.88 -2.86 -5.15
C LEU A 60 -2.18 -4.08 -4.51
N TRP A 61 -2.50 -4.34 -3.24
CA TRP A 61 -1.96 -5.49 -2.52
C TRP A 61 -2.35 -6.80 -3.18
N ARG A 62 -3.63 -6.98 -3.56
CA ARG A 62 -4.08 -8.18 -4.27
C ARG A 62 -3.42 -8.36 -5.63
N GLU A 63 -3.17 -7.27 -6.36
CA GLU A 63 -2.46 -7.36 -7.65
C GLU A 63 -1.00 -7.82 -7.48
N VAL A 64 -0.37 -7.46 -6.36
CA VAL A 64 1.03 -7.78 -6.04
C VAL A 64 1.17 -9.17 -5.41
N PHE A 65 0.23 -9.53 -4.56
CA PHE A 65 0.23 -10.74 -3.74
C PHE A 65 -0.97 -11.63 -4.09
N LYS A 66 -1.11 -11.98 -5.37
CA LYS A 66 -2.21 -12.82 -5.87
C LYS A 66 -2.30 -14.19 -5.20
N ASP A 67 -1.16 -14.75 -4.81
CA ASP A 67 -1.04 -16.07 -4.19
C ASP A 67 -1.09 -16.02 -2.65
N VAL A 68 -1.27 -14.83 -2.06
CA VAL A 68 -1.31 -14.66 -0.61
C VAL A 68 -2.75 -14.55 -0.14
N SER A 69 -3.08 -15.30 0.90
CA SER A 69 -4.40 -15.23 1.53
C SER A 69 -4.66 -13.84 2.11
N GLU A 70 -5.87 -13.33 1.91
CA GLU A 70 -6.31 -12.01 2.38
C GLU A 70 -6.26 -11.84 3.91
N VAL A 71 -6.05 -12.93 4.66
CA VAL A 71 -5.84 -12.90 6.12
C VAL A 71 -4.52 -12.24 6.51
N GLU A 72 -3.54 -12.23 5.59
CA GLU A 72 -2.23 -11.60 5.81
C GLU A 72 -2.31 -10.08 5.71
N PHE A 73 -3.29 -9.58 4.96
CA PHE A 73 -3.54 -8.15 4.82
C PHE A 73 -4.17 -7.59 6.08
N LYS A 74 -3.41 -6.76 6.80
CA LYS A 74 -3.82 -6.09 8.05
C LYS A 74 -4.46 -4.72 7.82
N GLY A 75 -4.44 -4.23 6.58
CA GLY A 75 -4.99 -2.93 6.20
C GLY A 75 -6.52 -2.83 6.25
N ALA A 76 -7.03 -1.60 6.13
CA ALA A 76 -8.45 -1.31 6.11
C ALA A 76 -9.14 -1.81 4.83
N LYS A 77 -9.87 -2.94 4.94
CA LYS A 77 -10.62 -3.55 3.83
C LYS A 77 -11.90 -2.79 3.45
N LYS A 78 -12.46 -2.02 4.39
CA LYS A 78 -13.64 -1.17 4.16
C LYS A 78 -13.27 0.29 4.38
N ALA A 79 -13.91 1.16 3.60
CA ALA A 79 -13.87 2.57 3.91
C ALA A 79 -14.63 2.78 5.22
N ILE A 80 -13.93 3.18 6.28
CA ILE A 80 -14.58 3.70 7.49
C ILE A 80 -14.98 5.14 7.17
N TYR A 81 -15.95 5.33 6.27
CA TYR A 81 -16.69 6.58 6.23
C TYR A 81 -17.79 6.43 7.28
N ARG A 82 -17.76 7.27 8.31
CA ARG A 82 -18.84 7.45 9.27
C ARG A 82 -19.47 8.82 9.01
#